data_AF-A0A9D1WMY7-F1
#
_entry.id   AF-A0A9D1WMY7-F1
#
_cell.length_a   1.000
_cell.length_b   1.000
_cell.length_c   1.000
_cell.angle_alpha   90.00
_cell.angle_beta   90.00
_cell.angle_gamma   90.00
#
_symmetry.space_group_name_H-M   'P 1'
#
loop_
_entity.id
_entity.type
_entity.pdbx_description
1 polymer ?
#
loop_
_entity_poly.entity_id
_entity_poly.type
_entity_poly.pdbx_seq_one_letter_code
_entity_poly.pdbx_strand_id
1 'polypeptide(L)'
;VDAEFTKRFGVEDGDIEKFRAEVKMNMTREAKQAVDNRVKQQVLEALQKANDVPVPQALIQQETDALKRQAAQQFGLGEDFDVSQLPNELFSEQAKSRVQVGLLLAEVIKSNELDATDDEIRARIEELAEQYQEPQQVVEHYMNNEQLKTQVKSAVLEEKAVEKLLAQATVKDVEMSYQQALAAAQQGTQAEEGEEGEAEAEEAKD
;
A
#
# COMPACT_ATOMS: atom_id res chain seq x y z
N VAL A 1 20.78 12.05 -25.06
CA VAL A 1 19.74 11.04 -25.36
C VAL A 1 19.71 10.90 -26.87
N ASP A 2 19.96 9.70 -27.38
CA ASP A 2 20.01 9.37 -28.80
C ASP A 2 19.10 8.17 -29.10
N ALA A 3 18.92 7.86 -30.39
CA ALA A 3 18.02 6.79 -30.83
C ALA A 3 18.47 5.38 -30.40
N GLU A 4 19.77 5.15 -30.16
CA GLU A 4 20.23 3.86 -29.63
C GLU A 4 19.87 3.70 -28.16
N PHE A 5 19.93 4.79 -27.39
CA PHE A 5 19.52 4.81 -26.00
C PHE A 5 18.00 4.58 -25.86
N THR A 6 17.16 5.25 -26.65
CA THR A 6 15.69 5.11 -26.54
C THR A 6 15.20 3.71 -26.93
N LYS A 7 15.84 3.06 -27.91
CA LYS A 7 15.54 1.65 -28.28
C LYS A 7 15.77 0.66 -27.13
N ARG A 8 16.73 0.93 -26.24
CA ARG A 8 16.96 0.09 -25.04
C ARG A 8 15.83 0.17 -24.02
N PHE A 9 14.98 1.19 -24.10
CA PHE A 9 13.83 1.40 -23.23
C PHE A 9 12.49 1.01 -23.91
N GLY A 10 12.53 0.31 -25.05
CA GLY A 10 11.33 -0.19 -25.72
C GLY A 10 10.75 0.72 -26.80
N VAL A 11 11.36 1.89 -27.06
CA VAL A 11 10.94 2.80 -28.15
C VAL A 11 11.62 2.38 -29.45
N GLU A 12 11.03 1.41 -30.15
CA GLU A 12 11.63 0.71 -31.30
C GLU A 12 12.02 1.63 -32.47
N ASP A 13 11.29 2.73 -32.66
CA ASP A 13 11.52 3.71 -33.72
C ASP A 13 12.58 4.77 -33.38
N GLY A 14 13.15 4.74 -32.17
CA GLY A 14 14.23 5.62 -31.78
C GLY A 14 13.80 7.08 -31.54
N ASP A 15 12.50 7.33 -31.44
CA ASP A 15 11.92 8.67 -31.34
C ASP A 15 12.10 9.25 -29.92
N ILE A 16 12.88 10.33 -29.84
CA ILE A 16 13.19 11.01 -28.58
C ILE A 16 11.95 11.71 -28.00
N GLU A 17 11.02 12.18 -28.83
CA GLU A 17 9.80 12.83 -28.34
C GLU A 17 8.86 11.81 -27.70
N LYS A 18 8.68 10.64 -28.35
CA LYS A 18 7.92 9.53 -27.77
C LYS A 18 8.54 9.03 -26.48
N PHE A 19 9.86 8.83 -26.45
CA PHE A 19 10.57 8.43 -25.24
C PHE A 19 10.35 9.43 -24.09
N ARG A 20 10.46 10.74 -24.36
CA ARG A 20 10.18 11.76 -23.33
C ARG A 20 8.74 11.75 -22.86
N ALA A 21 7.77 11.51 -23.76
CA ALA A 21 6.36 11.43 -23.40
C ALA A 21 6.08 10.22 -22.49
N GLU A 22 6.63 9.04 -22.80
CA GLU A 22 6.52 7.84 -21.97
C GLU A 22 7.17 8.03 -20.59
N VAL A 23 8.39 8.58 -20.55
CA VAL A 23 9.06 8.89 -19.27
C VAL A 23 8.20 9.85 -18.45
N LYS A 24 7.67 10.91 -19.05
CA LYS A 24 6.80 11.87 -18.35
C LYS A 24 5.53 11.20 -17.83
N MET A 25 4.90 10.32 -18.62
CA MET A 25 3.71 9.58 -18.21
C MET A 25 4.01 8.69 -16.98
N ASN A 26 5.11 7.95 -17.04
CA ASN A 26 5.57 7.11 -15.92
C ASN A 26 5.84 7.94 -14.66
N MET A 27 6.59 9.05 -14.79
CA MET A 27 6.86 9.95 -13.67
C MET A 27 5.57 10.57 -13.09
N THR A 28 4.60 10.90 -13.94
CA THR A 28 3.31 11.46 -13.48
C THR A 28 2.50 10.42 -12.70
N ARG A 29 2.49 9.17 -13.18
CA ARG A 29 1.84 8.05 -12.47
C ARG A 29 2.49 7.79 -11.11
N GLU A 30 3.81 7.75 -11.07
CA GLU A 30 4.57 7.55 -9.84
C GLU A 30 4.34 8.68 -8.83
N ALA A 31 4.38 9.94 -9.30
CA ALA A 31 4.11 11.10 -8.45
C ALA A 31 2.69 11.08 -7.88
N LYS A 32 1.69 10.71 -8.71
CA LYS A 32 0.31 10.56 -8.26
C LYS A 32 0.21 9.49 -7.18
N GLN A 33 0.76 8.30 -7.42
CA GLN A 33 0.73 7.22 -6.43
C GLN A 33 1.40 7.62 -5.11
N ALA A 34 2.53 8.34 -5.19
CA ALA A 34 3.24 8.84 -4.02
C ALA A 34 2.37 9.81 -3.19
N VAL A 35 1.72 10.77 -3.85
CA VAL A 35 0.81 11.71 -3.19
C VAL A 35 -0.39 10.99 -2.59
N ASP A 36 -1.04 10.11 -3.35
CA ASP A 36 -2.23 9.36 -2.90
C ASP A 36 -1.90 8.50 -1.67
N ASN A 37 -0.76 7.80 -1.68
CA ASN A 37 -0.28 7.01 -0.55
C ASN A 37 -0.03 7.87 0.69
N ARG A 38 0.61 9.03 0.51
CA ARG A 38 0.88 9.95 1.62
C ARG A 38 -0.39 10.50 2.23
N VAL A 39 -1.34 10.94 1.40
CA VAL A 39 -2.64 11.44 1.86
C VAL A 39 -3.39 10.34 2.59
N LYS A 40 -3.40 9.12 2.05
CA LYS A 40 -3.99 7.95 2.70
C LYS A 40 -3.39 7.70 4.08
N GLN A 41 -2.06 7.66 4.21
CA GLN A 41 -1.38 7.50 5.50
C GLN A 41 -1.79 8.59 6.50
N GLN A 42 -1.81 9.86 6.08
CA GLN A 42 -2.24 10.96 6.94
C GLN A 42 -3.67 10.79 7.46
N VAL A 43 -4.59 10.32 6.61
CA VAL A 43 -5.98 10.06 6.98
C VAL A 43 -6.07 8.92 7.99
N LEU A 44 -5.38 7.80 7.74
CA LEU A 44 -5.41 6.63 8.63
C LEU A 44 -4.77 6.94 9.99
N GLU A 45 -3.64 7.64 10.01
CA GLU A 45 -3.02 8.11 11.24
C GLU A 45 -3.92 9.08 12.02
N ALA A 46 -4.54 10.04 11.33
CA ALA A 46 -5.46 10.97 11.97
C ALA A 46 -6.68 10.25 12.54
N LEU A 47 -7.22 9.26 11.82
CA LEU A 47 -8.32 8.42 12.27
C LEU A 47 -7.92 7.64 13.52
N GLN A 48 -6.73 7.04 13.54
CA GLN A 48 -6.22 6.30 14.70
C GLN A 48 -6.00 7.23 15.90
N LYS A 49 -5.31 8.37 15.72
CA LYS A 49 -5.01 9.34 16.77
C LYS A 49 -6.28 9.95 17.39
N ALA A 50 -7.33 10.14 16.60
CA ALA A 50 -8.61 10.64 17.07
C ALA A 50 -9.46 9.60 17.83
N ASN A 51 -9.13 8.31 17.69
CA ASN A 51 -9.94 7.20 18.22
C ASN A 51 -9.07 6.18 18.95
N ASP A 52 -8.87 6.40 20.25
CA ASP A 52 -8.23 5.40 21.12
C ASP A 52 -9.25 4.29 21.44
N VAL A 53 -9.12 3.18 20.72
CA VAL A 53 -9.98 2.00 20.88
C VAL A 53 -9.13 0.80 21.30
N PRO A 54 -9.54 0.06 22.35
CA PRO A 54 -8.79 -1.10 22.78
C PRO A 54 -8.86 -2.20 21.71
N VAL A 55 -7.69 -2.71 21.33
CA VAL A 55 -7.57 -3.80 20.36
C VAL A 55 -7.51 -5.14 21.09
N PRO A 56 -8.36 -6.13 20.73
CA PRO A 56 -8.31 -7.46 21.33
C PRO A 56 -6.95 -8.14 21.09
N GLN A 57 -6.32 -8.66 22.15
CA GLN A 57 -5.02 -9.35 22.07
C GLN A 57 -5.01 -10.50 21.07
N ALA A 58 -6.12 -11.21 20.93
CA ALA A 58 -6.25 -12.30 19.95
C ALA A 58 -6.05 -11.81 18.50
N LEU A 59 -6.56 -10.62 18.17
CA LEU A 59 -6.39 -10.04 16.83
C LEU A 59 -4.95 -9.55 16.63
N ILE A 60 -4.34 -8.96 17.67
CA ILE A 60 -2.91 -8.56 17.62
C ILE A 60 -2.03 -9.78 17.34
N GLN A 61 -2.29 -10.92 18.01
CA GLN A 61 -1.52 -12.14 17.79
C GLN A 61 -1.70 -12.69 16.37
N GLN A 62 -2.93 -12.70 15.86
CA GLN A 62 -3.20 -13.15 14.49
C GLN A 62 -2.47 -12.31 13.45
N GLU A 63 -2.49 -10.99 13.62
CA GLU A 63 -1.79 -10.06 12.72
C GLU A 63 -0.27 -10.17 12.88
N THR A 64 0.23 -10.36 14.10
CA THR A 64 1.66 -10.61 14.37
C THR A 64 2.14 -11.86 13.61
N ASP A 65 1.38 -12.95 13.66
CA ASP A 65 1.72 -14.17 12.93
C ASP A 65 1.65 -13.97 11.41
N ALA A 66 0.73 -13.13 10.92
CA ALA A 66 0.64 -12.78 9.50
C ALA A 66 1.85 -11.96 9.03
N LEU A 67 2.26 -10.95 9.81
CA LEU A 67 3.45 -10.14 9.54
C LEU A 67 4.72 -10.99 9.50
N LYS A 68 4.88 -11.92 10.45
CA LYS A 68 6.01 -12.84 10.46
C LYS A 68 6.06 -13.75 9.23
N ARG A 69 4.91 -14.25 8.78
CA ARG A 69 4.82 -15.04 7.53
C ARG A 69 5.21 -14.19 6.32
N GLN A 70 4.73 -12.96 6.26
CA GLN A 70 5.09 -12.02 5.20
C GLN A 70 6.61 -11.74 5.20
N ALA A 71 7.20 -11.48 6.36
CA ALA A 71 8.64 -11.28 6.49
C ALA A 71 9.42 -12.53 6.05
N ALA A 72 9.03 -13.72 6.51
CA ALA A 72 9.68 -14.98 6.12
C ALA A 72 9.65 -15.21 4.59
N GLN A 73 8.54 -14.89 3.93
CA GLN A 73 8.43 -14.93 2.47
C GLN A 73 9.36 -13.92 1.80
N GLN A 74 9.43 -12.69 2.30
CA GLN A 74 10.31 -11.64 1.79
C GLN A 74 11.80 -11.99 1.91
N PHE A 75 12.19 -12.69 2.98
CA PHE A 75 13.55 -13.20 3.18
C PHE A 75 13.82 -14.54 2.48
N GLY A 76 12.83 -15.11 1.78
CA GLY A 76 12.99 -16.37 1.04
C GLY A 76 13.15 -17.61 1.94
N LEU A 77 12.66 -17.55 3.18
CA LEU A 77 12.78 -18.65 4.16
C LEU A 77 11.83 -19.83 3.87
N GLY A 78 10.94 -19.70 2.87
CA GLY A 78 9.98 -20.72 2.46
C GLY A 78 8.68 -20.72 3.28
N GLU A 79 7.62 -21.31 2.74
CA GLU A 79 6.30 -21.34 3.40
C GLU A 79 6.25 -22.22 4.66
N ASP A 80 7.15 -23.21 4.75
CA ASP A 80 7.26 -24.13 5.89
C ASP A 80 8.11 -23.57 7.05
N PHE A 81 8.62 -22.34 6.91
CA PHE A 81 9.41 -21.71 7.97
C PHE A 81 8.57 -21.54 9.25
N ASP A 82 9.12 -22.00 10.37
CA ASP A 82 8.49 -21.82 11.67
C ASP A 82 8.62 -20.37 12.14
N VAL A 83 7.62 -19.57 11.80
CA VAL A 83 7.53 -18.15 12.16
C VAL A 83 7.55 -17.89 13.67
N SER A 84 7.30 -18.89 14.51
CA SER A 84 7.42 -18.72 15.96
C SER A 84 8.86 -18.43 16.41
N GLN A 85 9.85 -18.69 15.55
CA GLN A 85 11.26 -18.37 15.78
C GLN A 85 11.57 -16.88 15.66
N LEU A 86 10.71 -16.10 14.99
CA LEU A 86 10.84 -14.65 14.95
C LEU A 86 10.25 -14.06 16.24
N PRO A 87 10.93 -13.13 16.95
CA PRO A 87 10.39 -12.49 18.14
C PRO A 87 9.06 -11.78 17.84
N ASN A 88 8.11 -11.82 18.79
CA ASN A 88 6.82 -11.12 18.63
C ASN A 88 6.99 -9.61 18.71
N GLU A 89 7.94 -9.17 19.53
CA GLU A 89 8.21 -7.79 19.89
C GLU A 89 8.57 -6.94 18.67
N LEU A 90 9.18 -7.56 17.65
CA LEU A 90 9.49 -6.92 16.37
C LEU A 90 8.24 -6.52 15.57
N PHE A 91 7.11 -7.20 15.79
CA PHE A 91 5.91 -7.03 14.97
C PHE A 91 4.69 -6.55 15.77
N SER A 92 4.73 -6.61 17.11
CA SER A 92 3.53 -6.43 17.94
C SER A 92 2.93 -5.04 17.86
N GLU A 93 3.77 -3.99 17.78
CA GLU A 93 3.27 -2.61 17.66
C GLU A 93 2.70 -2.36 16.27
N GLN A 94 3.38 -2.81 15.20
CA GLN A 94 2.85 -2.72 13.83
C GLN A 94 1.54 -3.51 13.70
N ALA A 95 1.48 -4.73 14.26
CA ALA A 95 0.28 -5.56 14.26
C ALA A 95 -0.89 -4.87 14.97
N LYS A 96 -0.63 -4.31 16.16
CA LYS A 96 -1.64 -3.56 16.92
C LYS A 96 -2.15 -2.36 16.12
N SER A 97 -1.25 -1.61 15.48
CA SER A 97 -1.61 -0.46 14.65
C SER A 97 -2.48 -0.88 13.46
N ARG A 98 -2.07 -1.93 12.71
CA ARG A 98 -2.83 -2.47 11.58
C ARG A 98 -4.22 -2.94 11.97
N VAL A 99 -4.34 -3.68 13.07
CA VAL A 99 -5.64 -4.14 13.56
C VAL A 99 -6.51 -2.96 13.99
N GLN A 100 -5.95 -1.98 14.70
CA GLN A 100 -6.70 -0.80 15.12
C GLN A 100 -7.26 -0.05 13.90
N VAL A 101 -6.41 0.24 12.91
CA VAL A 101 -6.80 0.90 11.66
C VAL A 101 -7.87 0.10 10.92
N GLY A 102 -7.69 -1.22 10.81
CA GLY A 102 -8.67 -2.11 10.16
C GLY A 102 -10.04 -2.10 10.85
N LEU A 103 -10.08 -2.11 12.18
CA LEU A 103 -11.33 -2.01 12.95
C LEU A 103 -12.01 -0.65 12.76
N LEU A 104 -11.25 0.44 12.78
CA LEU A 104 -11.78 1.79 12.57
C LEU A 104 -12.33 1.96 11.14
N LEU A 105 -11.59 1.49 10.14
CA LEU A 105 -12.05 1.50 8.75
C LEU A 105 -13.32 0.65 8.55
N ALA A 106 -13.39 -0.53 9.17
CA ALA A 106 -14.57 -1.38 9.12
C ALA A 106 -15.81 -0.65 9.68
N GLU A 107 -15.66 0.12 10.76
CA GLU A 107 -16.74 0.94 11.29
C GLU A 107 -17.09 2.13 10.37
N VAL A 108 -16.11 2.77 9.73
CA VAL A 108 -16.36 3.82 8.72
C VAL A 108 -17.14 3.26 7.53
N ILE A 109 -16.73 2.10 7.00
CA ILE A 109 -17.41 1.40 5.90
C ILE A 109 -18.85 1.11 6.29
N LYS A 110 -19.06 0.51 7.46
CA LYS A 110 -20.37 0.13 7.95
C LYS A 110 -21.29 1.33 8.20
N SER A 111 -20.79 2.35 8.90
CA SER A 111 -21.58 3.54 9.27
C SER A 111 -21.96 4.42 8.07
N ASN A 112 -21.19 4.36 6.98
CA ASN A 112 -21.47 5.08 5.74
C ASN A 112 -22.08 4.19 4.66
N GLU A 113 -22.42 2.93 4.98
CA GLU A 113 -23.02 1.96 4.06
C GLU A 113 -22.21 1.81 2.76
N LEU A 114 -20.87 1.85 2.88
CA LEU A 114 -19.99 1.71 1.74
C LEU A 114 -19.98 0.25 1.28
N ASP A 115 -20.17 0.06 -0.02
CA ASP A 115 -19.98 -1.23 -0.68
C ASP A 115 -19.06 -1.05 -1.89
N ALA A 116 -18.45 -2.14 -2.33
CA ALA A 116 -17.66 -2.20 -3.55
C ALA A 116 -18.40 -3.12 -4.53
N THR A 117 -18.88 -2.50 -5.62
CA THR A 117 -19.63 -3.17 -6.67
C THR A 117 -18.71 -4.07 -7.50
N ASP A 118 -19.27 -5.08 -8.15
CA ASP A 118 -18.52 -5.96 -9.04
C ASP A 118 -17.85 -5.20 -10.20
N ASP A 119 -18.43 -4.07 -10.63
CA ASP A 119 -17.85 -3.21 -11.66
C ASP A 119 -16.63 -2.44 -11.14
N GLU A 120 -16.69 -1.90 -9.91
CA GLU A 120 -15.55 -1.24 -9.26
C GLU A 120 -14.41 -2.24 -8.98
N ILE A 121 -14.75 -3.45 -8.53
CA ILE A 121 -13.76 -4.52 -8.30
C ILE A 121 -13.10 -4.91 -9.63
N ARG A 122 -13.89 -5.11 -10.69
CA ARG A 122 -13.36 -5.42 -12.02
C ARG A 122 -12.46 -4.32 -12.54
N ALA A 123 -12.88 -3.05 -12.46
CA ALA A 123 -12.09 -1.91 -12.89
C ALA A 123 -10.74 -1.86 -12.16
N ARG A 124 -10.74 -2.12 -10.85
CA ARG A 124 -9.50 -2.17 -10.06
C ARG A 124 -8.58 -3.30 -10.51
N ILE A 125 -9.12 -4.48 -10.84
CA ILE A 125 -8.31 -5.58 -11.37
C ILE A 125 -7.77 -5.25 -12.75
N GLU A 126 -8.57 -4.62 -13.61
CA GLU A 126 -8.15 -4.20 -14.95
C GLU A 126 -6.94 -3.27 -14.87
N GLU A 127 -6.95 -2.27 -13.99
CA GLU A 127 -5.82 -1.38 -13.73
C GLU A 127 -4.56 -2.14 -13.30
N LEU A 128 -4.69 -3.11 -12.39
CA LEU A 128 -3.57 -3.95 -11.93
C LEU A 128 -3.07 -4.89 -13.03
N ALA A 129 -3.97 -5.30 -13.94
CA ALA A 129 -3.69 -6.24 -15.01
C ALA A 129 -3.04 -5.59 -16.25
N GLU A 130 -3.03 -4.26 -16.37
CA GLU A 130 -2.49 -3.54 -17.55
C GLU A 130 -1.02 -3.88 -17.85
N GLN A 131 -0.24 -4.20 -16.83
CA GLN A 131 1.18 -4.56 -16.96
C GLN A 131 1.41 -6.02 -17.40
N TYR A 132 0.36 -6.84 -17.48
CA TYR A 132 0.44 -8.25 -17.88
C TYR A 132 0.26 -8.42 -19.39
N GLN A 133 0.85 -9.48 -19.95
CA GLN A 133 0.73 -9.79 -21.37
C GLN A 133 -0.70 -10.17 -21.78
N GLU A 134 -1.47 -10.75 -20.85
CA GLU A 134 -2.85 -11.20 -21.08
C GLU A 134 -3.79 -10.65 -19.99
N PRO A 135 -4.13 -9.34 -20.02
CA PRO A 135 -4.88 -8.69 -18.94
C PRO A 135 -6.25 -9.32 -18.68
N GLN A 136 -6.94 -9.77 -19.74
CA GLN A 136 -8.26 -10.37 -19.63
C GLN A 136 -8.26 -11.69 -18.85
N GLN A 137 -7.21 -12.51 -19.00
CA GLN A 137 -7.09 -13.76 -18.23
C GLN A 137 -6.86 -13.47 -16.74
N VAL A 138 -6.11 -12.42 -16.42
CA VAL A 138 -5.90 -11.98 -15.03
C VAL A 138 -7.21 -11.51 -14.42
N VAL A 139 -7.98 -10.69 -15.14
CA VAL A 139 -9.30 -10.22 -14.69
C VAL A 139 -10.23 -11.40 -14.42
N GLU A 140 -10.32 -12.35 -15.35
CA GLU A 140 -11.16 -13.54 -15.19
C GLU A 140 -10.71 -14.41 -14.01
N HIS A 141 -9.39 -14.60 -13.83
CA HIS A 141 -8.85 -15.36 -12.70
C HIS A 141 -9.22 -14.76 -11.35
N TYR A 142 -9.05 -13.45 -11.18
CA TYR A 142 -9.39 -12.75 -9.95
C TYR A 142 -10.90 -12.74 -9.69
N MET A 143 -11.71 -12.51 -10.73
CA MET A 143 -13.17 -12.47 -10.61
C MET A 143 -13.79 -13.84 -10.31
N ASN A 144 -13.16 -14.93 -10.76
CA ASN A 144 -13.63 -16.30 -10.51
C ASN A 144 -13.06 -16.92 -9.21
N ASN A 145 -12.09 -16.26 -8.56
CA ASN A 145 -11.52 -16.70 -7.30
C ASN A 145 -12.02 -15.81 -6.16
N GLU A 146 -12.97 -16.32 -5.37
CA GLU A 146 -13.59 -15.58 -4.26
C GLU A 146 -12.60 -15.00 -3.26
N GLN A 147 -11.49 -15.68 -2.99
CA GLN A 147 -10.46 -15.18 -2.07
C GLN A 147 -9.75 -13.95 -2.67
N LEU A 148 -9.34 -14.03 -3.94
CA LEU A 148 -8.69 -12.90 -4.63
C LEU A 148 -9.66 -11.75 -4.83
N LYS A 149 -10.90 -12.04 -5.25
CA LYS A 149 -11.97 -11.05 -5.38
C LYS A 149 -12.20 -10.32 -4.07
N THR A 150 -12.23 -11.03 -2.94
CA THR A 150 -12.40 -10.43 -1.61
C THR A 150 -11.23 -9.53 -1.24
N GLN A 151 -9.99 -9.89 -1.58
CA GLN A 151 -8.83 -9.02 -1.34
C GLN A 151 -8.94 -7.70 -2.11
N VAL A 152 -9.31 -7.75 -3.40
CA VAL A 152 -9.53 -6.53 -4.18
C VAL A 152 -10.71 -5.74 -3.63
N LYS A 153 -11.80 -6.43 -3.25
CA LYS A 153 -12.97 -5.79 -2.62
C LYS A 153 -12.56 -4.99 -1.38
N SER A 154 -11.74 -5.58 -0.50
CA SER A 154 -11.24 -4.91 0.69
C SER A 154 -10.42 -3.67 0.35
N ALA A 155 -9.53 -3.74 -0.66
CA ALA A 155 -8.74 -2.59 -1.10
C ALA A 155 -9.62 -1.46 -1.66
N VAL A 156 -10.64 -1.79 -2.47
CA VAL A 156 -11.60 -0.80 -3.01
C VAL A 156 -12.41 -0.15 -1.88
N LEU A 157 -12.88 -0.95 -0.92
CA LEU A 157 -13.62 -0.42 0.24
C LEU A 157 -12.77 0.50 1.10
N GLU A 158 -11.49 0.16 1.29
CA GLU A 158 -10.54 1.00 2.01
C GLU A 158 -10.32 2.34 1.30
N GLU A 159 -10.10 2.34 -0.02
CA GLU A 159 -9.98 3.55 -0.83
C GLU A 159 -11.23 4.44 -0.68
N LYS A 160 -12.43 3.86 -0.82
CA LYS A 160 -13.70 4.59 -0.65
C LYS A 160 -13.89 5.14 0.76
N ALA A 161 -13.46 4.40 1.78
CA ALA A 161 -13.53 4.86 3.17
C ALA A 161 -12.58 6.05 3.41
N VAL A 162 -11.37 5.99 2.88
CA VAL A 162 -10.39 7.10 2.94
C VAL A 162 -10.92 8.33 2.20
N GLU A 163 -11.48 8.17 1.00
CA GLU A 163 -12.12 9.26 0.27
C GLU A 163 -13.28 9.89 1.06
N LYS A 164 -14.10 9.06 1.69
CA LYS A 164 -15.22 9.52 2.53
C LYS A 164 -14.75 10.34 3.73
N LEU A 165 -13.63 9.96 4.33
CA LEU A 165 -13.00 10.70 5.43
C LEU A 165 -12.38 12.01 4.92
N LEU A 166 -11.69 11.98 3.78
CA LEU A 166 -11.09 13.16 3.15
C LEU A 166 -12.14 14.21 2.78
N ALA A 167 -13.30 13.80 2.28
CA ALA A 167 -14.41 14.70 1.97
C ALA A 167 -14.95 15.46 3.19
N GLN A 168 -14.66 14.97 4.40
CA GLN A 168 -15.03 15.60 5.68
C GLN A 168 -13.85 16.28 6.37
N ALA A 169 -12.63 16.15 5.82
CA ALA A 169 -11.42 16.73 6.35
C ALA A 169 -11.14 18.12 5.76
N THR A 170 -10.30 18.89 6.45
CA THR A 170 -9.76 20.13 5.88
C THR A 170 -8.52 19.80 5.06
N VAL A 171 -8.64 19.84 3.74
CA VAL A 171 -7.53 19.59 2.82
C VAL A 171 -6.79 20.91 2.53
N LYS A 172 -5.47 20.88 2.61
CA LYS A 172 -4.61 22.01 2.25
C LYS A 172 -3.60 21.56 1.19
N ASP A 173 -3.68 22.15 0.02
CA ASP A 173 -2.70 21.93 -1.03
C ASP A 173 -1.36 22.57 -0.66
N VAL A 174 -0.28 21.82 -0.87
CA VAL A 174 1.09 22.25 -0.62
C VAL A 174 1.88 22.05 -1.90
N GLU A 175 2.47 23.13 -2.41
CA GLU A 175 3.36 23.05 -3.57
C GLU A 175 4.65 22.31 -3.17
N MET A 176 5.00 21.28 -3.95
CA MET A 176 6.16 20.45 -3.73
C MET A 176 6.79 20.03 -5.05
N SER A 177 8.10 19.79 -5.03
CA SER A 177 8.81 19.21 -6.18
C SER A 177 8.51 17.72 -6.34
N TYR A 178 8.75 17.18 -7.53
CA TYR A 178 8.63 15.73 -7.78
C TYR A 178 9.45 14.90 -6.79
N GLN A 179 10.71 15.29 -6.53
CA GLN A 179 11.57 14.58 -5.59
C GLN A 179 11.02 14.64 -4.15
N GLN A 180 10.44 15.78 -3.75
CA GLN A 180 9.81 15.92 -2.44
C GLN A 180 8.56 15.03 -2.33
N ALA A 181 7.73 14.97 -3.37
CA ALA A 181 6.54 14.11 -3.39
C ALA A 181 6.93 12.62 -3.22
N LEU A 182 7.96 12.16 -3.94
CA LEU A 182 8.46 10.79 -3.84
C LEU A 182 9.06 10.50 -2.46
N ALA A 183 9.92 11.37 -1.95
CA ALA A 183 10.54 11.20 -0.63
C ALA A 183 9.49 11.20 0.48
N ALA A 184 8.48 12.07 0.38
CA ALA A 184 7.42 12.19 1.36
C ALA A 184 6.46 10.98 1.38
N ALA A 185 6.35 10.22 0.30
CA ALA A 185 5.63 8.96 0.25
C ALA A 185 6.44 7.81 0.86
N GLN A 186 7.77 7.83 0.67
CA GLN A 186 8.69 6.85 1.27
C GLN A 186 8.86 7.04 2.78
N GLN A 187 8.76 8.26 3.30
CA GLN A 187 8.87 8.53 4.74
C GLN A 187 7.77 7.91 5.59
N GLY A 188 6.55 7.71 5.07
CA GLY A 188 5.52 6.95 5.78
C GLY A 188 5.73 5.43 5.74
N THR A 189 6.57 4.94 4.81
CA THR A 189 7.04 3.55 4.77
C THR A 189 8.29 3.36 5.64
N GLN A 190 9.21 4.33 5.64
CA GLN A 190 10.42 4.34 6.48
C GLN A 190 10.16 4.71 7.94
N ALA A 191 9.00 5.28 8.31
CA ALA A 191 8.64 5.37 9.72
C ALA A 191 8.28 3.99 10.30
N GLU A 192 7.79 3.04 9.47
CA GLU A 192 7.62 1.64 9.88
C GLU A 192 8.95 0.86 9.85
N GLU A 193 9.90 1.19 8.96
CA GLU A 193 11.21 0.51 8.86
C GLU A 193 12.34 1.18 9.68
N GLY A 194 12.18 2.44 10.08
CA GLY A 194 13.22 3.28 10.69
C GLY A 194 13.19 3.29 12.22
N GLU A 195 12.05 3.01 12.84
CA GLU A 195 12.00 2.72 14.28
C GLU A 195 12.74 1.41 14.63
N GLU A 196 12.87 0.47 13.67
CA GLU A 196 13.69 -0.75 13.82
C GLU A 196 15.20 -0.46 13.85
N GLY A 197 15.67 0.56 13.13
CA GLY A 197 17.11 0.88 13.02
C GLY A 197 17.68 1.69 14.19
N GLU A 198 16.87 2.54 14.83
CA GLU A 198 17.33 3.34 15.98
C GLU A 198 17.35 2.54 17.28
N ALA A 199 16.45 1.56 17.46
CA ALA A 199 16.45 0.66 18.63
C ALA A 199 17.70 -0.24 18.68
N GLU A 200 18.21 -0.70 17.53
CA GLU A 200 19.43 -1.52 17.45
C GLU A 200 20.73 -0.73 17.77
N ALA A 201 20.74 0.59 17.56
CA ALA A 201 21.93 1.41 17.78
C ALA A 201 22.13 1.81 19.25
N GLU A 202 21.09 1.77 20.08
CA GLU A 202 21.14 2.10 21.50
C GLU A 202 21.49 0.88 22.37
N GLU A 203 21.07 -0.34 22.00
CA GLU A 203 21.44 -1.58 22.71
C GLU A 203 22.88 -2.06 22.41
N ALA A 204 23.51 -1.63 21.32
CA ALA A 204 24.88 -2.01 21.00
C ALA A 204 25.97 -1.21 21.75
N LYS A 205 25.58 -0.33 22.69
CA LYS A 205 26.50 0.55 23.44
C LYS A 205 26.54 0.34 24.95
N ASP A 206 25.78 -0.61 25.51
CA ASP A 206 25.85 -1.00 26.93
C ASP A 206 26.32 -2.44 27.14
#